data_AF-A0A259F3J8-F1
#
_entry.id   AF-A0A259F3J8-F1
#
_cell.length_a   1.000
_cell.length_b   1.000
_cell.length_c   1.000
_cell.angle_alpha   90.00
_cell.angle_beta   90.00
_cell.angle_gamma   90.00
#
_symmetry.space_group_name_H-M   'P 1'
#
loop_
_entity.id
_entity.type
_entity.pdbx_description
1 polymer ?
#
loop_
_entity_poly.entity_id
_entity_poly.type
_entity_poly.pdbx_seq_one_letter_code
_entity_poly.pdbx_strand_id
1 'polypeptide(L)'
;MPLDWTGVEGKIADTLNDIIELNDNVARAIGRAGELVGRDGKLAERVSVGDLDGAWAREIESVNGLISDLARPTTEMARVIGAVAKGDLTQRMVLEADGLPLKGEFMRTSKIVNTMVDQLGSFASEVTRVAREVGTEGKLGGQAQVPGVAGTW
;
A
#
# COMPACT_ATOMS: atom_id res chain seq x y z
N MET A 1 4.94 6.95 -40.62
CA MET A 1 5.76 7.20 -41.84
C MET A 1 4.96 6.77 -43.07
N PRO A 2 5.38 7.11 -44.32
CA PRO A 2 4.64 6.76 -45.52
C PRO A 2 4.44 5.24 -45.63
N LEU A 3 3.23 4.79 -45.97
CA LEU A 3 2.84 3.38 -46.07
C LEU A 3 3.06 2.80 -47.48
N ASP A 4 3.44 3.66 -48.43
CA ASP A 4 3.54 3.37 -49.86
C ASP A 4 4.97 3.05 -50.31
N TRP A 5 5.94 3.09 -49.40
CA TRP A 5 7.32 2.72 -49.68
C TRP A 5 7.46 1.20 -49.80
N THR A 6 8.22 0.76 -50.80
CA THR A 6 8.48 -0.68 -51.04
C THR A 6 9.97 -0.96 -50.91
N GLY A 7 10.39 -2.23 -50.93
CA GLY A 7 11.79 -2.60 -50.76
C GLY A 7 12.25 -2.58 -49.30
N VAL A 8 13.52 -2.26 -49.06
CA VAL A 8 14.12 -2.26 -47.71
C VAL A 8 13.61 -1.06 -46.90
N GLU A 9 13.45 0.07 -47.56
CA GLU A 9 12.96 1.33 -47.02
C GLU A 9 11.51 1.21 -46.54
N GLY A 10 10.66 0.49 -47.29
CA GLY A 10 9.30 0.13 -46.87
C GLY A 10 9.28 -0.71 -45.59
N LYS A 11 10.10 -1.77 -45.51
CA LYS A 11 10.18 -2.62 -44.32
C LYS A 11 10.67 -1.87 -43.08
N ILE A 12 11.62 -0.94 -43.25
CA ILE A 12 12.07 -0.05 -42.17
C ILE A 12 10.92 0.87 -41.74
N ALA A 13 10.15 1.39 -42.68
CA ALA A 13 9.00 2.24 -42.38
C ALA A 13 7.91 1.49 -41.61
N ASP A 14 7.59 0.26 -42.02
CA ASP A 14 6.64 -0.60 -41.31
C ASP A 14 7.11 -0.90 -39.89
N THR A 15 8.37 -1.32 -39.73
CA THR A 15 8.95 -1.60 -38.40
C THR A 15 8.90 -0.37 -37.49
N LEU A 16 9.17 0.83 -38.03
CA LEU A 16 9.09 2.04 -37.23
C LEU A 16 7.64 2.39 -36.87
N ASN A 17 6.68 2.18 -37.78
CA ASN A 17 5.27 2.38 -37.49
C ASN A 17 4.80 1.45 -36.36
N ASP A 18 5.22 0.17 -36.37
CA ASP A 18 4.93 -0.79 -35.30
C ASP A 18 5.49 -0.33 -33.95
N ILE A 19 6.72 0.20 -33.94
CA ILE A 19 7.34 0.76 -32.73
C ILE A 19 6.56 1.97 -32.22
N ILE A 20 6.13 2.86 -33.12
CA ILE A 20 5.34 4.05 -32.76
C ILE A 20 4.00 3.64 -32.13
N GLU A 21 3.31 2.68 -32.75
CA GLU A 21 2.04 2.16 -32.23
C GLU A 21 2.22 1.48 -30.88
N LEU A 22 3.26 0.67 -30.72
CA LEU A 22 3.58 0.03 -29.46
C LEU A 22 3.85 1.06 -28.36
N ASN A 23 4.64 2.10 -28.66
CA ASN A 23 4.95 3.16 -27.73
C ASN A 23 3.69 3.92 -27.28
N ASP A 24 2.77 4.21 -28.19
CA ASP A 24 1.48 4.84 -27.86
C ASP A 24 0.61 3.93 -26.97
N ASN A 25 0.57 2.63 -27.27
CA ASN A 25 -0.14 1.65 -26.45
C ASN A 25 0.44 1.56 -25.03
N VAL A 26 1.77 1.54 -24.89
CA VAL A 26 2.46 1.55 -23.59
C VAL A 26 2.15 2.83 -22.81
N ALA A 27 2.27 3.99 -23.46
CA ALA A 27 1.99 5.28 -22.83
C ALA A 27 0.54 5.35 -22.30
N ARG A 28 -0.44 4.91 -23.11
CA ARG A 28 -1.85 4.84 -22.70
C ARG A 28 -2.06 3.88 -21.53
N ALA A 29 -1.42 2.71 -21.54
CA ALA A 29 -1.58 1.73 -20.48
C ALA A 29 -0.98 2.19 -19.14
N ILE A 30 0.20 2.83 -19.17
CA ILE A 30 0.81 3.45 -17.98
C ILE A 30 -0.08 4.59 -17.47
N GLY A 31 -0.58 5.46 -18.36
CA GLY A 31 -1.50 6.54 -17.99
C GLY A 31 -2.75 6.03 -17.28
N ARG A 32 -3.39 4.99 -17.83
CA ARG A 32 -4.55 4.33 -17.22
C ARG A 32 -4.23 3.74 -15.86
N ALA A 33 -3.10 3.04 -15.72
CA ALA A 33 -2.70 2.49 -14.41
C ALA A 33 -2.45 3.62 -13.39
N GLY A 34 -1.87 4.75 -13.82
CA GLY A 34 -1.71 5.93 -12.98
C GLY A 34 -3.05 6.50 -12.47
N GLU A 35 -4.09 6.52 -13.30
CA GLU A 35 -5.43 6.92 -12.87
C GLU A 35 -6.04 5.89 -11.91
N LEU A 36 -6.03 4.61 -12.27
CA LEU A 36 -6.67 3.57 -11.47
C LEU A 36 -5.98 3.36 -10.12
N VAL A 37 -4.64 3.32 -10.08
CA VAL A 37 -3.88 3.13 -8.84
C VAL A 37 -3.82 4.44 -8.05
N GLY A 38 -3.45 5.54 -8.71
CA GLY A 38 -3.14 6.80 -8.05
C GLY A 38 -4.36 7.63 -7.67
N ARG A 39 -5.42 7.63 -8.48
CA ARG A 39 -6.64 8.43 -8.22
C ARG A 39 -7.77 7.57 -7.66
N ASP A 40 -8.03 6.41 -8.24
CA ASP A 40 -9.13 5.53 -7.79
C ASP A 40 -8.73 4.64 -6.60
N GLY A 41 -7.44 4.53 -6.29
CA GLY A 41 -6.94 3.68 -5.20
C GLY A 41 -7.06 2.18 -5.49
N LYS A 42 -7.18 1.76 -6.76
CA LYS A 42 -7.23 0.35 -7.18
C LYS A 42 -5.83 -0.27 -7.15
N LEU A 43 -5.30 -0.49 -5.95
CA LEU A 43 -3.91 -0.90 -5.70
C LEU A 43 -3.53 -2.29 -6.26
N ALA A 44 -4.52 -3.09 -6.68
CA ALA A 44 -4.31 -4.38 -7.33
C ALA A 44 -4.12 -4.27 -8.86
N GLU A 45 -4.45 -3.12 -9.45
CA GLU A 45 -4.30 -2.89 -10.89
C GLU A 45 -2.82 -2.87 -11.29
N ARG A 46 -2.51 -3.42 -12.47
CA ARG A 46 -1.14 -3.47 -13.03
C ARG A 46 -1.16 -3.04 -14.48
N VAL A 47 -0.03 -2.51 -14.95
CA VAL A 47 0.17 -2.22 -16.36
C VAL A 47 0.32 -3.55 -17.10
N SER A 48 -0.51 -3.76 -18.12
CA SER A 48 -0.44 -4.92 -19.02
C SER A 48 -0.62 -4.43 -20.45
N VAL A 49 0.34 -4.79 -21.31
CA VAL A 49 0.41 -4.38 -22.72
C VAL A 49 0.98 -5.55 -23.49
N GLY A 50 0.15 -6.24 -24.28
CA GLY A 50 0.54 -7.27 -25.26
C GLY A 50 1.60 -8.28 -24.80
N ASP A 51 2.18 -8.98 -25.77
CA ASP A 51 3.43 -9.71 -25.56
C ASP A 51 4.58 -8.73 -25.84
N LEU A 52 5.16 -8.22 -24.75
CA LEU A 52 6.31 -7.33 -24.79
C LEU A 52 7.58 -8.12 -24.51
N ASP A 53 8.65 -7.78 -25.22
CA ASP A 53 9.98 -8.33 -25.00
C ASP A 53 11.02 -7.22 -24.75
N GLY A 54 12.17 -7.62 -24.22
CA GLY A 54 13.35 -6.77 -24.13
C GLY A 54 13.19 -5.59 -23.15
N ALA A 55 13.46 -4.38 -23.63
CA ALA A 55 13.49 -3.19 -22.78
C ALA A 55 12.11 -2.80 -22.26
N TRP A 56 11.08 -2.83 -23.12
CA TRP A 56 9.72 -2.46 -22.73
C TRP A 56 9.14 -3.41 -21.69
N ALA A 57 9.38 -4.72 -21.81
CA ALA A 57 8.96 -5.69 -20.80
C ALA A 57 9.55 -5.33 -19.41
N ARG A 58 10.86 -5.04 -19.36
CA ARG A 58 11.54 -4.65 -18.11
C ARG A 58 11.04 -3.32 -17.54
N GLU A 59 10.67 -2.36 -18.40
CA GLU A 59 10.07 -1.10 -17.96
C GLU A 59 8.70 -1.33 -17.31
N ILE A 60 7.84 -2.14 -17.94
CA ILE A 60 6.54 -2.51 -17.39
C ILE A 60 6.68 -3.29 -16.07
N GLU A 61 7.61 -4.25 -16.00
CA GLU A 61 7.93 -4.97 -14.77
C GLU A 61 8.41 -4.01 -13.66
N SER A 62 9.26 -3.04 -13.99
CA SER A 62 9.74 -2.05 -13.03
C SER A 62 8.60 -1.17 -12.49
N VAL A 63 7.70 -0.71 -13.36
CA VAL A 63 6.52 0.08 -12.95
C VAL A 63 5.59 -0.76 -12.07
N ASN A 64 5.31 -2.00 -12.46
CA ASN A 64 4.47 -2.91 -11.67
C ASN A 64 5.10 -3.30 -10.32
N GLY A 65 6.43 -3.39 -10.27
CA GLY A 65 7.20 -3.55 -9.03
C GLY A 65 6.97 -2.37 -8.10
N LEU A 66 7.17 -1.14 -8.60
CA LEU A 66 6.93 0.08 -7.83
C LEU A 66 5.48 0.17 -7.30
N ILE A 67 4.49 -0.15 -8.14
CA ILE A 67 3.08 -0.19 -7.71
C ILE A 67 2.92 -1.19 -6.56
N SER A 68 3.49 -2.38 -6.66
CA SER A 68 3.38 -3.42 -5.64
C SER A 68 4.04 -3.02 -4.32
N ASP A 69 5.24 -2.43 -4.40
CA ASP A 69 5.98 -1.97 -3.23
C ASP A 69 5.28 -0.84 -2.48
N LEU A 70 4.59 0.06 -3.19
CA LEU A 70 3.79 1.12 -2.59
C LEU A 70 2.41 0.62 -2.08
N ALA A 71 1.82 -0.35 -2.78
CA ALA A 71 0.49 -0.89 -2.46
C ALA A 71 0.49 -1.76 -1.19
N ARG A 72 1.54 -2.57 -1.00
CA ARG A 72 1.60 -3.57 0.08
C ARG A 72 1.50 -2.93 1.48
N PRO A 73 2.30 -1.91 1.86
CA PRO A 73 2.20 -1.28 3.18
C PRO A 73 0.85 -0.59 3.41
N THR A 74 0.29 0.01 2.36
CA THR A 74 -1.03 0.67 2.40
C THR A 74 -2.14 -0.34 2.69
N THR A 75 -2.12 -1.49 2.01
CA THR A 75 -3.10 -2.57 2.20
C THR A 75 -2.97 -3.19 3.60
N GLU A 76 -1.75 -3.42 4.07
CA GLU A 76 -1.50 -3.93 5.42
C GLU A 76 -2.00 -2.97 6.51
N MET A 77 -1.80 -1.66 6.32
CA MET A 77 -2.33 -0.66 7.24
C MET A 77 -3.86 -0.71 7.30
N ALA A 78 -4.54 -0.76 6.14
CA ALA A 78 -5.99 -0.88 6.10
C ALA A 78 -6.48 -2.14 6.83
N ARG A 79 -5.76 -3.26 6.69
CA ARG A 79 -6.05 -4.52 7.41
C ARG A 79 -5.96 -4.34 8.93
N VAL A 80 -4.87 -3.75 9.43
CA VAL A 80 -4.67 -3.55 10.88
C VAL A 80 -5.68 -2.56 11.44
N ILE A 81 -5.92 -1.43 10.78
CA ILE A 81 -6.94 -0.45 11.20
C ILE A 81 -8.33 -1.08 11.21
N GLY A 82 -8.65 -1.87 10.18
CA GLY A 82 -9.91 -2.59 10.11
C GLY A 82 -10.08 -3.62 11.24
N ALA A 83 -9.01 -4.28 11.68
CA ALA A 83 -9.03 -5.18 12.82
C ALA A 83 -9.26 -4.42 14.14
N VAL A 84 -8.55 -3.31 14.35
CA VAL A 84 -8.73 -2.42 15.50
C VAL A 84 -10.17 -1.92 15.59
N ALA A 85 -10.77 -1.51 14.47
CA ALA A 85 -12.16 -1.07 14.41
C ALA A 85 -13.17 -2.17 14.79
N LYS A 86 -12.80 -3.45 14.62
CA LYS A 86 -13.56 -4.62 15.08
C LYS A 86 -13.23 -5.04 16.51
N GLY A 87 -12.36 -4.29 17.20
CA GLY A 87 -11.90 -4.58 18.56
C GLY A 87 -10.76 -5.60 18.66
N ASP A 88 -10.20 -6.04 17.54
CA ASP A 88 -9.02 -6.92 17.54
C ASP A 88 -7.74 -6.08 17.58
N LEU A 89 -7.18 -5.95 18.79
CA LEU A 89 -5.93 -5.24 19.07
C LEU A 89 -4.70 -6.17 19.03
N THR A 90 -4.85 -7.42 18.57
CA THR A 90 -3.75 -8.37 18.43
C THR A 90 -3.02 -8.21 17.10
N GLN A 91 -3.68 -7.64 16.09
CA GLN A 91 -3.10 -7.44 14.76
C GLN A 91 -2.04 -6.34 14.77
N ARG A 92 -0.92 -6.60 14.09
CA ARG A 92 0.21 -5.68 13.95
C ARG A 92 0.60 -5.50 12.49
N MET A 93 1.21 -4.36 12.20
CA MET A 93 1.96 -4.14 10.97
C MET A 93 3.23 -4.99 10.99
N VAL A 94 3.52 -5.64 9.87
CA VAL A 94 4.79 -6.36 9.67
C VAL A 94 5.92 -5.36 9.49
N LEU A 95 7.07 -5.61 10.13
CA LEU A 95 8.26 -4.73 10.06
C LEU A 95 9.34 -5.24 9.10
N GLU A 96 9.07 -6.37 8.44
CA GLU A 96 9.95 -7.03 7.49
C GLU A 96 9.15 -7.40 6.23
N ALA A 97 9.80 -7.36 5.08
CA ALA A 97 9.26 -7.82 3.82
C ALA A 97 10.35 -8.53 3.03
N ASP A 98 10.03 -9.70 2.48
CA ASP A 98 10.95 -10.50 1.67
C ASP A 98 12.28 -10.82 2.40
N GLY A 99 12.21 -11.03 3.72
CA GLY A 99 13.37 -11.31 4.57
C GLY A 99 14.24 -10.10 4.90
N LEU A 100 13.81 -8.89 4.53
CA LEU A 100 14.52 -7.65 4.83
C LEU A 100 13.67 -6.73 5.71
N PRO A 101 14.28 -6.02 6.68
CA PRO A 101 13.57 -5.00 7.43
C PRO A 101 13.02 -3.91 6.52
N LEU A 102 11.80 -3.46 6.80
CA LEU A 102 11.26 -2.24 6.21
C LEU A 102 12.18 -1.06 6.55
N LYS A 103 12.27 -0.10 5.63
CA LYS A 103 13.11 1.09 5.79
C LYS A 103 12.32 2.36 5.49
N GLY A 104 12.89 3.51 5.85
CA GLY A 104 12.33 4.82 5.56
C GLY A 104 10.89 5.00 6.06
N GLU A 105 10.06 5.60 5.22
CA GLU A 105 8.68 5.95 5.56
C GLU A 105 7.79 4.74 5.84
N PHE A 106 8.02 3.58 5.21
CA PHE A 106 7.26 2.37 5.50
C PHE A 106 7.50 1.84 6.90
N MET A 107 8.77 1.82 7.35
CA MET A 107 9.10 1.42 8.72
C MET A 107 8.53 2.41 9.73
N ARG A 108 8.71 3.72 9.47
CA ARG A 108 8.20 4.78 10.35
C ARG A 108 6.70 4.65 10.53
N THR A 109 5.96 4.53 9.43
CA THR A 109 4.51 4.41 9.43
C THR A 109 4.05 3.14 10.15
N SER A 110 4.69 2.00 9.88
CA SER A 110 4.38 0.73 10.56
C SER A 110 4.59 0.81 12.07
N LYS A 111 5.66 1.48 12.53
CA LYS A 111 5.90 1.72 13.95
C LYS A 111 4.83 2.61 14.57
N ILE A 112 4.43 3.69 13.90
CA ILE A 112 3.35 4.59 14.38
C ILE A 112 2.05 3.81 14.56
N VAL A 113 1.65 3.01 13.57
CA VAL A 113 0.45 2.18 13.66
C VAL A 113 0.55 1.17 14.80
N ASN A 114 1.68 0.48 14.95
CA ASN A 114 1.88 -0.46 16.06
C ASN A 114 1.82 0.21 17.43
N THR A 115 2.39 1.42 17.57
CA THR A 115 2.28 2.22 18.81
C THR A 115 0.85 2.62 19.11
N MET A 116 0.05 2.99 18.10
CA MET A 116 -1.38 3.26 18.27
C MET A 116 -2.12 2.02 18.79
N VAL A 117 -1.85 0.83 18.23
CA VAL A 117 -2.43 -0.44 18.70
C VAL A 117 -2.06 -0.71 20.17
N ASP A 118 -0.80 -0.49 20.55
CA ASP A 118 -0.34 -0.66 21.94
C ASP A 118 -1.05 0.28 22.93
N GLN A 119 -1.21 1.54 22.54
CA GLN A 119 -1.88 2.55 23.37
C GLN A 119 -3.37 2.23 23.55
N LEU A 120 -4.05 1.83 22.48
CA LEU A 120 -5.46 1.40 22.55
C LEU A 120 -5.62 0.14 23.40
N GLY A 121 -4.70 -0.82 23.29
CA GLY A 121 -4.71 -2.03 24.11
C GLY A 121 -4.55 -1.73 25.60
N SER A 122 -3.62 -0.83 25.92
CA SER A 122 -3.39 -0.37 27.29
C SER A 122 -4.62 0.35 27.85
N PHE A 123 -5.25 1.22 27.06
CA PHE A 123 -6.49 1.91 27.44
C PHE A 123 -7.65 0.94 27.67
N ALA A 124 -7.86 -0.04 26.78
CA ALA A 124 -8.93 -1.03 26.93
C ALA A 124 -8.76 -1.88 28.20
N SER A 125 -7.52 -2.26 28.53
CA SER A 125 -7.19 -2.96 29.77
C SER A 125 -7.52 -2.10 31.00
N GLU A 126 -7.16 -0.82 30.96
CA GLU A 126 -7.35 0.09 32.08
C GLU A 126 -8.83 0.40 32.33
N VAL A 127 -9.61 0.61 31.27
CA VAL A 127 -11.07 0.75 31.37
C VAL A 127 -11.69 -0.51 31.98
N THR A 128 -11.23 -1.69 31.59
CA THR A 128 -11.72 -2.96 32.17
C THR A 128 -11.37 -3.10 33.65
N ARG A 129 -10.17 -2.66 34.06
CA ARG A 129 -9.73 -2.63 35.45
C ARG A 129 -10.60 -1.68 36.28
N VAL A 130 -10.76 -0.43 35.84
CA VAL A 130 -11.56 0.58 36.53
C VAL A 130 -13.02 0.16 36.62
N ALA A 131 -13.60 -0.38 35.55
CA ALA A 131 -14.97 -0.90 35.56
C ALA A 131 -15.16 -2.01 36.60
N ARG A 132 -14.17 -2.89 36.78
CA ARG A 132 -14.19 -3.92 37.83
C ARG A 132 -14.10 -3.31 39.23
N GLU A 133 -13.16 -2.40 39.47
CA GLU A 133 -12.97 -1.78 40.80
C GLU A 133 -14.18 -0.95 41.24
N VAL A 134 -14.74 -0.17 40.33
CA VAL A 134 -15.92 0.67 40.62
C VAL A 134 -17.19 -0.18 40.72
N GLY A 135 -17.38 -1.11 39.78
CA GLY A 135 -18.63 -1.88 39.66
C GLY A 135 -18.73 -3.08 40.59
N THR A 136 -17.63 -3.81 40.82
CA THR A 136 -17.63 -5.06 41.61
C THR A 136 -16.99 -4.92 42.99
N GLU A 137 -15.99 -4.05 43.14
CA GLU A 137 -15.30 -3.85 44.42
C GLU A 137 -15.82 -2.63 45.21
N GLY A 138 -16.71 -1.82 44.62
CA GLY A 138 -17.33 -0.66 45.28
C GLY A 138 -16.35 0.49 45.59
N LYS A 139 -15.17 0.50 44.96
CA LYS A 139 -14.16 1.57 45.12
C LYS A 139 -14.54 2.76 44.24
N LEU A 140 -15.23 3.74 44.82
CA LEU A 140 -15.56 4.99 44.13
C LEU A 140 -14.32 5.89 44.01
N GLY A 141 -13.96 6.28 42.78
CA GLY A 141 -12.84 7.21 42.50
C GLY A 141 -11.64 6.62 41.76
N GLY A 142 -11.72 5.42 41.20
CA GLY A 142 -10.65 4.85 40.38
C GLY A 142 -10.37 5.71 39.14
N GLN A 143 -9.17 6.27 39.05
CA GLN A 143 -8.69 6.97 37.85
C GLN A 143 -7.92 5.99 36.96
N ALA A 144 -8.10 6.13 35.65
CA ALA A 144 -7.33 5.39 34.66
C ALA A 144 -5.99 6.10 34.44
N GLN A 145 -4.87 5.37 34.53
CA GLN A 145 -3.57 5.93 34.19
C GLN A 145 -2.94 5.13 33.05
N VAL A 146 -2.97 5.71 31.85
CA VAL A 146 -2.47 5.06 30.64
C VAL A 146 -1.15 5.72 30.21
N PRO A 147 0.00 5.03 30.30
CA PRO A 147 1.29 5.57 29.88
C PRO A 147 1.28 5.97 28.39
N GLY A 148 1.75 7.17 28.08
CA GLY A 148 1.96 7.62 26.70
C GLY A 148 0.74 8.18 25.97
N VAL A 149 -0.42 8.32 26.63
CA VAL A 149 -1.61 9.00 26.09
C VAL A 149 -1.74 10.36 26.77
N ALA A 150 -1.74 11.45 25.99
CA ALA A 150 -1.97 12.80 26.52
C ALA A 150 -3.47 13.08 26.66
N GLY A 151 -3.91 13.54 27.83
CA GLY A 151 -5.30 13.94 28.09
C GLY A 151 -5.75 13.70 29.54
N THR A 152 -6.99 14.07 29.84
CA THR A 152 -7.66 13.82 31.13
C THR A 152 -8.64 12.66 30.93
N TRP A 153 -8.47 11.54 31.63
CA TRP A 153 -9.24 10.30 31.46
C TRP A 153 -9.67 9.70 32.80
#